data_AF-A0A7X7YY80-F1
#
_entry.id   AF-A0A7X7YY80-F1
#
_cell.length_a   1.000
_cell.length_b   1.000
_cell.length_c   1.000
_cell.angle_alpha   90.00
_cell.angle_beta   90.00
_cell.angle_gamma   90.00
#
_symmetry.space_group_name_H-M   'P 1'
#
loop_
_entity.id
_entity.type
_entity.pdbx_description
1 polymer ?
#
loop_
_entity_poly.entity_id
_entity_poly.type
_entity_poly.pdbx_seq_one_letter_code
_entity_poly.pdbx_strand_id
1 'polypeptide(L)'
;MHAAELTHAVQRLRHAPWPSKVTEDALRWLTESPSKKCLVESLACPKSAPVALEIFCALETECEQVYQAVRQTIERDAALCWALVESLNRLPWYAGIRAFLSIEHPPESSPFVYPFYILARNKLFIPTNMPHEQYAYCYHGLWRLLPLARSERWESPHPSVLAVVEMMDRHLRTAQPDPFVVYFSALLLGRVSPLPINLDILHHRARGDADHAVKTAAHMVIRHVRALRLSTDAGAAPARQTLATR
;
A
#
# COMPACT_ATOMS: atom_id res chain seq x y z
N MET A 1 -14.72 -7.69 -23.94
CA MET A 1 -15.04 -7.56 -22.51
C MET A 1 -16.46 -8.03 -22.36
N HIS A 2 -16.70 -8.96 -21.45
CA HIS A 2 -18.00 -9.54 -21.23
C HIS A 2 -18.87 -8.58 -20.41
N ALA A 3 -20.19 -8.60 -20.64
CA ALA A 3 -21.12 -7.71 -19.92
C ALA A 3 -21.05 -7.87 -18.39
N ALA A 4 -20.73 -9.07 -17.91
CA ALA A 4 -20.51 -9.35 -16.49
C ALA A 4 -19.28 -8.61 -15.93
N GLU A 5 -18.17 -8.55 -16.68
CA GLU A 5 -16.95 -7.83 -16.27
C GLU A 5 -17.21 -6.33 -16.17
N LEU A 6 -17.94 -5.77 -17.13
CA LEU A 6 -18.32 -4.34 -17.13
C LEU A 6 -19.25 -4.02 -15.95
N THR A 7 -20.23 -4.88 -15.67
CA THR A 7 -21.15 -4.72 -14.52
C THR A 7 -20.38 -4.75 -13.20
N HIS A 8 -19.46 -5.70 -13.07
CA HIS A 8 -18.60 -5.82 -11.89
C HIS A 8 -17.69 -4.58 -11.73
N ALA A 9 -17.07 -4.09 -12.81
CA ALA A 9 -16.26 -2.88 -12.78
C ALA A 9 -17.06 -1.64 -12.36
N VAL A 10 -18.30 -1.48 -12.87
CA VAL A 10 -19.21 -0.42 -12.44
C VAL A 10 -19.51 -0.51 -10.95
N GLN A 11 -19.81 -1.71 -10.43
CA GLN A 11 -20.05 -1.90 -9.01
C GLN A 11 -18.82 -1.54 -8.18
N ARG A 12 -17.62 -1.95 -8.60
CA ARG A 12 -16.38 -1.60 -7.90
C ARG A 12 -16.13 -0.10 -7.87
N LEU A 13 -16.32 0.60 -8.99
CA LEU A 13 -16.16 2.06 -9.04
C LEU A 13 -17.17 2.80 -8.17
N ARG A 14 -18.42 2.32 -8.10
CA ARG A 14 -19.45 2.89 -7.21
C ARG A 14 -19.09 2.74 -5.73
N HIS A 15 -18.35 1.69 -5.38
CA HIS A 15 -17.89 1.43 -4.02
C HIS A 15 -16.40 1.80 -3.84
N ALA A 16 -15.81 2.49 -4.81
CA ALA A 16 -14.42 2.91 -4.71
C ALA A 16 -14.29 3.93 -3.57
N PRO A 17 -13.31 3.77 -2.68
CA PRO A 17 -13.06 4.76 -1.63
C PRO A 17 -12.59 6.07 -2.28
N TRP A 18 -13.10 7.20 -1.78
CA TRP A 18 -12.75 8.56 -2.23
C TRP A 18 -12.92 8.76 -3.75
N PRO A 19 -14.17 8.76 -4.23
CA PRO A 19 -14.46 8.99 -5.64
C PRO A 19 -13.87 10.34 -6.07
N SER A 20 -13.39 10.36 -7.30
CA SER A 20 -12.84 11.56 -7.96
C SER A 20 -13.61 11.85 -9.23
N LYS A 21 -13.34 13.00 -9.85
CA LYS A 21 -13.84 13.29 -11.21
C LYS A 21 -13.47 12.19 -12.21
N VAL A 22 -12.27 11.60 -12.07
CA VAL A 22 -11.82 10.49 -12.93
C VAL A 22 -12.71 9.25 -12.71
N THR A 23 -13.10 8.98 -11.46
CA THR A 23 -14.02 7.89 -11.11
C THR A 23 -15.41 8.11 -11.73
N GLU A 24 -15.93 9.34 -11.71
CA GLU A 24 -17.21 9.69 -12.34
C GLU A 24 -17.16 9.58 -13.87
N ASP A 25 -16.08 10.07 -14.48
CA ASP A 25 -15.86 9.97 -15.93
C ASP A 25 -15.68 8.50 -16.35
N ALA A 26 -15.02 7.67 -15.53
CA ALA A 26 -14.89 6.23 -15.75
C ALA A 26 -16.24 5.52 -15.68
N LEU A 27 -17.07 5.86 -14.69
CA LEU A 27 -18.44 5.34 -14.58
C LEU A 27 -19.27 5.71 -15.81
N ARG A 28 -19.18 6.95 -16.29
CA ARG A 28 -19.87 7.40 -17.51
C ARG A 28 -19.40 6.60 -18.72
N TRP A 29 -18.10 6.47 -18.90
CA TRP A 29 -17.55 5.75 -20.05
C TRP A 29 -17.95 4.27 -20.06
N LEU A 30 -17.97 3.60 -18.90
CA LEU A 30 -18.40 2.21 -18.82
C LEU A 30 -19.85 1.99 -19.29
N THR A 31 -20.73 2.99 -19.19
CA THR A 31 -22.11 2.89 -19.72
C THR A 31 -22.14 2.77 -21.24
N GLU A 32 -21.10 3.27 -21.93
CA GLU A 32 -20.95 3.15 -23.38
C GLU A 32 -20.38 1.80 -23.82
N SER A 33 -20.11 0.90 -22.86
CA SER A 33 -19.55 -0.44 -23.11
C SER A 33 -18.28 -0.41 -23.98
N PRO A 34 -17.21 0.28 -23.53
CA PRO A 34 -16.00 0.44 -24.31
C PRO A 34 -15.37 -0.92 -24.62
N SER A 35 -14.63 -1.02 -25.72
CA SER A 35 -13.84 -2.21 -26.02
C SER A 35 -12.48 -2.16 -25.31
N LYS A 36 -11.88 -3.32 -25.02
CA LYS A 36 -10.52 -3.39 -24.46
C LYS A 36 -9.51 -2.64 -25.34
N LYS A 37 -9.66 -2.77 -26.67
CA LYS A 37 -8.81 -2.08 -27.66
C LYS A 37 -8.92 -0.56 -27.51
N CYS A 38 -10.14 -0.04 -27.41
CA CYS A 38 -10.41 1.38 -27.20
C CYS A 38 -9.75 1.90 -25.91
N LEU A 39 -9.86 1.15 -24.80
CA LEU A 39 -9.22 1.53 -23.54
C LEU A 39 -7.68 1.55 -23.64
N VAL A 40 -7.09 0.56 -24.33
CA VAL A 40 -5.63 0.52 -24.56
C VAL A 40 -5.17 1.68 -25.43
N GLU A 41 -5.88 1.99 -26.51
CA GLU A 41 -5.57 3.13 -27.39
C GLU A 41 -5.68 4.47 -26.65
N SER A 42 -6.62 4.56 -25.71
CA SER A 42 -6.86 5.78 -24.92
C SER A 42 -5.75 6.09 -23.92
N LEU A 43 -4.88 5.11 -23.60
CA LEU A 43 -3.68 5.34 -22.80
C LEU A 43 -2.67 6.26 -23.52
N ALA A 44 -2.71 6.32 -24.86
CA ALA A 44 -1.82 7.19 -25.63
C ALA A 44 -2.21 8.68 -25.57
N CYS A 45 -3.39 9.03 -25.04
CA CYS A 45 -3.86 10.40 -24.94
C CYS A 45 -3.87 10.86 -23.47
N PRO A 46 -3.10 11.89 -23.08
CA PRO A 46 -3.01 12.35 -21.69
C PRO A 46 -4.34 12.72 -21.03
N LYS A 47 -5.33 13.15 -21.82
CA LYS A 47 -6.66 13.53 -21.31
C LYS A 47 -7.53 12.32 -20.95
N SER A 48 -7.44 11.23 -21.71
CA SER A 48 -8.25 10.02 -21.50
C SER A 48 -7.53 8.92 -20.72
N ALA A 49 -6.19 8.95 -20.69
CA ALA A 49 -5.38 7.94 -20.04
C ALA A 49 -5.70 7.76 -18.54
N PRO A 50 -5.90 8.81 -17.71
CA PRO A 50 -6.31 8.64 -16.33
C PRO A 50 -7.61 7.84 -16.18
N VAL A 51 -8.60 8.11 -17.04
CA VAL A 51 -9.90 7.42 -17.02
C VAL A 51 -9.73 5.96 -17.45
N ALA A 52 -8.92 5.69 -18.48
CA ALA A 52 -8.63 4.33 -18.90
C ALA A 52 -7.90 3.52 -17.80
N LEU A 53 -6.95 4.13 -17.08
CA LEU A 53 -6.24 3.52 -15.95
C LEU A 53 -7.21 3.17 -14.80
N GLU A 54 -8.11 4.10 -14.45
CA GLU A 54 -9.15 3.87 -13.44
C GLU A 54 -10.06 2.70 -13.82
N ILE A 55 -10.46 2.61 -15.10
CA ILE A 55 -11.26 1.50 -15.63
C ILE A 55 -10.49 0.18 -15.56
N PHE A 56 -9.19 0.16 -15.91
CA PHE A 56 -8.39 -1.06 -15.79
C PHE A 56 -8.24 -1.53 -14.34
N CYS A 57 -8.11 -0.60 -13.38
CA CYS A 57 -8.12 -0.92 -11.96
C CYS A 57 -9.46 -1.51 -11.50
N ALA A 58 -10.57 -1.03 -12.06
CA ALA A 58 -11.90 -1.55 -11.78
C ALA A 58 -12.16 -2.92 -12.41
N LEU A 59 -11.61 -3.19 -13.60
CA LEU A 59 -11.76 -4.45 -14.32
C LEU A 59 -10.88 -5.57 -13.75
N GLU A 60 -9.82 -5.24 -12.99
CA GLU A 60 -8.81 -6.21 -12.51
C GLU A 60 -8.24 -7.11 -13.60
N THR A 61 -8.04 -6.56 -14.80
CA THR A 61 -7.66 -7.39 -15.95
C THR A 61 -6.28 -8.06 -15.74
N GLU A 62 -6.21 -9.35 -16.02
CA GLU A 62 -4.97 -10.13 -15.99
C GLU A 62 -4.28 -10.22 -17.37
N CYS A 63 -4.64 -9.32 -18.29
CA CYS A 63 -4.16 -9.34 -19.66
C CYS A 63 -2.74 -8.74 -19.79
N GLU A 64 -1.76 -9.54 -20.21
CA GLU A 64 -0.36 -9.09 -20.40
C GLU A 64 -0.24 -7.92 -21.40
N GLN A 65 -1.10 -7.89 -22.43
CA GLN A 65 -1.17 -6.76 -23.37
C GLN A 65 -1.51 -5.44 -22.66
N VAL A 66 -2.46 -5.48 -21.72
CA VAL A 66 -2.85 -4.29 -20.96
C VAL A 66 -1.71 -3.88 -20.02
N TYR A 67 -1.08 -4.85 -19.34
CA TYR A 67 0.11 -4.59 -18.53
C TYR A 67 1.22 -3.88 -19.32
N GLN A 68 1.59 -4.39 -20.49
CA GLN A 68 2.63 -3.79 -21.32
C GLN A 68 2.24 -2.38 -21.79
N ALA A 69 0.97 -2.18 -22.18
CA ALA A 69 0.48 -0.87 -22.58
C ALA A 69 0.53 0.15 -21.44
N VAL A 70 0.09 -0.24 -20.23
CA VAL A 70 0.17 0.61 -19.04
C VAL A 70 1.62 0.93 -18.69
N ARG A 71 2.51 -0.08 -18.65
CA ARG A 71 3.94 0.11 -18.37
C ARG A 71 4.59 1.11 -19.33
N GLN A 72 4.41 0.91 -20.64
CA GLN A 72 4.97 1.81 -21.66
C GLN A 72 4.40 3.23 -21.56
N THR A 73 3.13 3.36 -21.17
CA THR A 73 2.47 4.65 -21.03
C THR A 73 3.03 5.44 -19.87
N ILE A 74 3.10 4.83 -18.68
CA ILE A 74 3.58 5.50 -17.46
C ILE A 74 5.08 5.76 -17.46
N GLU A 75 5.86 4.99 -18.24
CA GLU A 75 7.30 5.21 -18.41
C GLU A 75 7.60 6.44 -19.30
N ARG A 76 6.67 6.81 -20.20
CA ARG A 76 6.82 7.96 -21.10
C ARG A 76 6.35 9.28 -20.49
N ASP A 77 5.51 9.22 -19.45
CA ASP A 77 4.90 10.41 -18.84
C ASP A 77 4.76 10.24 -17.33
N ALA A 78 5.53 11.04 -16.58
CA ALA A 78 5.49 11.05 -15.12
C ALA A 78 4.10 11.42 -14.56
N ALA A 79 3.31 12.26 -15.25
CA ALA A 79 1.96 12.60 -14.83
C ALA A 79 1.03 11.38 -14.90
N LEU A 80 1.22 10.49 -15.87
CA LEU A 80 0.43 9.26 -16.00
C LEU A 80 0.85 8.19 -14.97
N CYS A 81 2.12 8.19 -14.56
CA CYS A 81 2.56 7.43 -13.41
C CYS A 81 1.80 7.83 -12.14
N TRP A 82 1.65 9.14 -11.89
CA TRP A 82 0.83 9.66 -10.79
C TRP A 82 -0.66 9.30 -10.94
N ALA A 83 -1.23 9.42 -12.14
CA ALA A 83 -2.61 9.02 -12.39
C ALA A 83 -2.86 7.53 -12.11
N LEU A 84 -1.90 6.65 -12.44
CA LEU A 84 -1.96 5.24 -12.07
C LEU A 84 -1.92 5.06 -10.56
N VAL A 85 -1.02 5.76 -9.86
CA VAL A 85 -0.94 5.71 -8.38
C VAL A 85 -2.26 6.14 -7.76
N GLU A 86 -2.87 7.21 -8.23
CA GLU A 86 -4.18 7.66 -7.76
C GLU A 86 -5.28 6.61 -8.00
N SER A 87 -5.28 5.97 -9.16
CA SER A 87 -6.24 4.91 -9.49
C SER A 87 -6.05 3.68 -8.59
N LEU A 88 -4.79 3.25 -8.38
CA LEU A 88 -4.43 2.13 -7.51
C LEU A 88 -4.70 2.43 -6.02
N ASN A 89 -4.65 3.70 -5.61
CA ASN A 89 -5.07 4.13 -4.28
C ASN A 89 -6.57 3.87 -4.06
N ARG A 90 -7.40 3.95 -5.09
CA ARG A 90 -8.83 3.70 -4.98
C ARG A 90 -9.15 2.22 -5.14
N LEU A 91 -8.67 1.62 -6.23
CA LEU A 91 -8.95 0.24 -6.60
C LEU A 91 -7.62 -0.49 -6.84
N PRO A 92 -7.15 -1.34 -5.90
CA PRO A 92 -5.91 -2.05 -6.08
C PRO A 92 -6.02 -3.04 -7.24
N TRP A 93 -4.98 -3.10 -8.07
CA TRP A 93 -4.90 -3.99 -9.22
C TRP A 93 -3.47 -4.49 -9.41
N TYR A 94 -3.29 -5.81 -9.38
CA TYR A 94 -1.97 -6.46 -9.40
C TYR A 94 -1.12 -6.04 -10.61
N ALA A 95 -1.68 -6.07 -11.82
CA ALA A 95 -0.89 -5.75 -13.01
C ALA A 95 -0.52 -4.26 -13.09
N GLY A 96 -1.34 -3.35 -12.54
CA GLY A 96 -0.99 -1.94 -12.38
C GLY A 96 0.17 -1.73 -11.40
N ILE A 97 0.15 -2.43 -10.26
CA ILE A 97 1.26 -2.44 -9.28
C ILE A 97 2.54 -3.00 -9.93
N ARG A 98 2.42 -4.10 -10.67
CA ARG A 98 3.54 -4.70 -11.42
C ARG A 98 4.10 -3.73 -12.45
N ALA A 99 3.24 -3.03 -13.20
CA ALA A 99 3.66 -2.04 -14.20
C ALA A 99 4.46 -0.91 -13.55
N PHE A 100 3.95 -0.37 -12.45
CA PHE A 100 4.64 0.67 -11.68
C PHE A 100 6.00 0.19 -11.14
N LEU A 101 6.08 -1.02 -10.59
CA LEU A 101 7.32 -1.61 -10.07
C LEU A 101 8.36 -1.93 -11.16
N SER A 102 7.93 -1.96 -12.42
CA SER A 102 8.79 -2.30 -13.56
C SER A 102 9.33 -1.07 -14.30
N ILE A 103 9.09 0.15 -13.79
CA ILE A 103 9.63 1.40 -14.36
C ILE A 103 11.12 1.49 -13.98
N GLU A 104 12.00 1.68 -14.96
CA GLU A 104 13.44 1.81 -14.73
C GLU A 104 13.80 3.09 -13.97
N HIS A 105 13.14 4.20 -14.32
CA HIS A 105 13.41 5.54 -13.80
C HIS A 105 12.12 6.19 -13.26
N PRO A 106 11.64 5.78 -12.08
CA PRO A 106 10.42 6.31 -11.49
C PRO A 106 10.58 7.78 -11.07
N PRO A 107 9.48 8.58 -11.05
CA PRO A 107 9.52 9.98 -10.63
C PRO A 107 10.07 10.09 -9.19
N GLU A 108 10.95 11.08 -8.91
CA GLU A 108 11.86 11.36 -7.75
C GLU A 108 11.43 10.99 -6.29
N SER A 109 10.77 9.85 -6.14
CA SER A 109 10.20 9.31 -4.92
C SER A 109 10.28 7.81 -5.09
N SER A 110 11.01 7.14 -4.21
CA SER A 110 11.44 5.75 -4.42
C SER A 110 10.26 4.85 -4.84
N PRO A 111 10.34 4.17 -6.01
CA PRO A 111 9.22 3.41 -6.57
C PRO A 111 8.79 2.30 -5.60
N PHE A 112 9.75 1.69 -4.91
CA PHE A 112 9.50 0.57 -4.01
C PHE A 112 8.64 0.96 -2.80
N VAL A 113 8.55 2.26 -2.50
CA VAL A 113 7.77 2.77 -1.38
C VAL A 113 6.28 2.91 -1.73
N TYR A 114 5.94 3.13 -2.99
CA TYR A 114 4.56 3.38 -3.44
C TYR A 114 3.63 2.19 -3.22
N PRO A 115 3.93 0.98 -3.74
CA PRO A 115 3.09 -0.19 -3.48
C PRO A 115 3.00 -0.49 -1.99
N PHE A 116 4.09 -0.25 -1.25
CA PHE A 116 4.13 -0.46 0.19
C PHE A 116 3.17 0.50 0.92
N TYR A 117 3.07 1.75 0.49
CA TYR A 117 2.10 2.72 1.01
C TYR A 117 0.67 2.46 0.56
N ILE A 118 0.44 2.01 -0.68
CA ILE A 118 -0.89 1.58 -1.13
C ILE A 118 -1.39 0.42 -0.25
N LEU A 119 -0.53 -0.59 -0.03
CA LEU A 119 -0.85 -1.73 0.84
C LEU A 119 -1.07 -1.30 2.29
N ALA A 120 -0.20 -0.44 2.84
CA ALA A 120 -0.36 0.08 4.19
C ALA A 120 -1.64 0.87 4.37
N ARG A 121 -1.97 1.75 3.43
CA ARG A 121 -3.25 2.47 3.42
C ARG A 121 -4.43 1.51 3.40
N ASN A 122 -4.42 0.51 2.51
CA ASN A 122 -5.52 -0.46 2.40
C ASN A 122 -5.74 -1.25 3.70
N LYS A 123 -4.70 -1.41 4.53
CA LYS A 123 -4.77 -2.15 5.79
C LYS A 123 -5.00 -1.26 7.01
N LEU A 124 -4.50 -0.03 7.01
CA LEU A 124 -4.59 0.89 8.15
C LEU A 124 -5.84 1.77 8.13
N PHE A 125 -6.34 2.16 6.95
CA PHE A 125 -7.39 3.17 6.81
C PHE A 125 -8.77 2.50 6.89
N ILE A 126 -9.08 1.95 8.06
CA ILE A 126 -10.32 1.26 8.38
C ILE A 126 -11.10 2.08 9.44
N PRO A 127 -12.40 2.35 9.25
CA PRO A 127 -13.24 2.01 8.09
C PRO A 127 -13.03 2.94 6.88
N THR A 128 -13.37 2.44 5.69
CA THR A 128 -13.14 3.08 4.38
C THR A 128 -13.98 4.33 4.13
N ASN A 129 -14.88 4.70 5.04
CA ASN A 129 -15.76 5.89 4.95
C ASN A 129 -15.15 7.15 5.59
N MET A 130 -13.82 7.19 5.74
CA MET A 130 -13.10 8.36 6.22
C MET A 130 -13.40 9.60 5.34
N PRO A 131 -13.77 10.76 5.92
CA PRO A 131 -13.95 12.00 5.17
C PRO A 131 -12.73 12.34 4.32
N HIS A 132 -12.94 12.93 3.13
CA HIS A 132 -11.88 13.22 2.17
C HIS A 132 -10.72 14.04 2.76
N GLU A 133 -11.03 15.04 3.59
CA GLU A 133 -10.01 15.87 4.24
C GLU A 133 -9.14 15.06 5.22
N GLN A 134 -9.77 14.20 6.02
CA GLN A 134 -9.07 13.33 6.95
C GLN A 134 -8.24 12.27 6.19
N TYR A 135 -8.76 11.77 5.07
CA TYR A 135 -8.02 10.88 4.19
C TYR A 135 -6.76 11.55 3.65
N ALA A 136 -6.89 12.72 3.03
CA ALA A 136 -5.76 13.47 2.49
C ALA A 136 -4.73 13.76 3.58
N TYR A 137 -5.19 14.17 4.77
CA TYR A 137 -4.35 14.41 5.93
C TYR A 137 -3.52 13.18 6.32
N CYS A 138 -4.15 12.02 6.52
CA CYS A 138 -3.47 10.76 6.87
C CYS A 138 -2.58 10.25 5.72
N TYR A 139 -3.01 10.40 4.47
CA TYR A 139 -2.24 10.02 3.29
C TYR A 139 -0.93 10.82 3.20
N HIS A 140 -0.98 12.14 3.43
CA HIS A 140 0.23 12.96 3.54
C HIS A 140 1.09 12.56 4.74
N GLY A 141 0.49 12.15 5.86
CA GLY A 141 1.20 11.55 6.99
C GLY A 141 2.00 10.31 6.60
N LEU A 142 1.39 9.41 5.82
CA LEU A 142 2.03 8.19 5.34
C LEU A 142 3.26 8.49 4.48
N TRP A 143 3.15 9.48 3.58
CA TRP A 143 4.28 9.97 2.77
C TRP A 143 5.43 10.55 3.57
N ARG A 144 5.13 11.19 4.71
CA ARG A 144 6.13 11.80 5.59
C ARG A 144 6.80 10.78 6.52
N LEU A 145 6.27 9.57 6.62
CA LEU A 145 6.72 8.54 7.56
C LEU A 145 8.10 7.99 7.21
N LEU A 146 8.41 7.75 5.93
CA LEU A 146 9.72 7.23 5.52
C LEU A 146 10.85 8.26 5.69
N PRO A 147 10.71 9.52 5.24
CA PRO A 147 11.71 10.55 5.54
C PRO A 147 11.96 10.67 7.05
N LEU A 148 10.91 10.66 7.87
CA LEU A 148 11.02 10.70 9.32
C LEU A 148 11.77 9.49 9.87
N ALA A 149 11.38 8.28 9.45
CA ALA A 149 12.01 7.02 9.85
C ALA A 149 13.52 6.99 9.57
N ARG A 150 13.95 7.62 8.47
CA ARG A 150 15.37 7.74 8.11
C ARG A 150 16.12 8.82 8.91
N SER A 151 15.45 9.93 9.21
CA SER A 151 16.04 11.07 9.93
C SER A 151 16.10 10.89 11.47
N GLU A 152 15.31 9.95 12.00
CA GLU A 152 15.21 9.60 13.43
C GLU A 152 14.67 10.69 14.38
N ARG A 153 14.16 11.82 13.86
CA ARG A 153 13.64 12.95 14.67
C ARG A 153 12.22 12.71 15.21
N TRP A 154 12.06 11.74 16.11
CA TRP A 154 10.77 11.30 16.65
C TRP A 154 10.28 12.08 17.87
N GLU A 155 11.00 13.11 18.31
CA GLU A 155 10.69 13.91 19.50
C GLU A 155 9.49 14.83 19.27
N SER A 156 9.31 15.30 18.03
CA SER A 156 8.19 16.16 17.61
C SER A 156 7.77 15.86 16.17
N PRO A 157 7.16 14.70 15.90
CA PRO A 157 6.72 14.35 14.55
C PRO A 157 5.62 15.32 14.09
N HIS A 158 5.47 15.48 12.78
CA HIS A 158 4.33 16.21 12.25
C HIS A 158 3.01 15.54 12.68
N PRO A 159 1.97 16.29 13.07
CA PRO A 159 0.70 15.72 13.55
C PRO A 159 0.07 14.68 12.61
N SER A 160 0.20 14.85 11.28
CA SER A 160 -0.30 13.84 10.33
C SER A 160 0.46 12.51 10.37
N VAL A 161 1.75 12.52 10.74
CA VAL A 161 2.52 11.30 10.96
C VAL A 161 2.03 10.60 12.23
N LEU A 162 1.79 11.37 13.30
CA LEU A 162 1.23 10.84 14.55
C LEU A 162 -0.11 10.17 14.32
N ALA A 163 -1.01 10.78 13.54
CA ALA A 163 -2.29 10.17 13.19
C ALA A 163 -2.13 8.79 12.53
N VAL A 164 -1.14 8.63 11.64
CA VAL A 164 -0.85 7.31 11.02
C VAL A 164 -0.29 6.33 12.05
N VAL A 165 0.60 6.78 12.95
CA VAL A 165 1.14 5.93 14.04
C VAL A 165 0.02 5.48 14.99
N GLU A 166 -0.95 6.34 15.30
CA GLU A 166 -2.12 5.99 16.10
C GLU A 166 -3.01 4.96 15.38
N MET A 167 -3.14 5.06 14.06
CA MET A 167 -3.84 4.03 13.25
C MET A 167 -3.09 2.69 13.30
N MET A 168 -1.75 2.70 13.25
CA MET A 168 -0.94 1.50 13.47
C MET A 168 -1.17 0.93 14.86
N ASP A 169 -1.09 1.74 15.92
CA ASP A 169 -1.30 1.30 17.31
C ASP A 169 -2.68 0.65 17.49
N ARG A 170 -3.73 1.30 16.99
CA ARG A 170 -5.09 0.76 17.03
C ARG A 170 -5.17 -0.61 16.35
N HIS A 171 -4.55 -0.76 15.19
CA HIS A 171 -4.52 -2.03 14.47
C HIS A 171 -3.74 -3.10 15.23
N LEU A 172 -2.58 -2.75 15.79
CA LEU A 172 -1.72 -3.65 16.56
C LEU A 172 -2.37 -4.12 17.87
N ARG A 173 -3.36 -3.40 18.39
CA ARG A 173 -4.14 -3.80 19.58
C ARG A 173 -5.27 -4.77 19.29
N THR A 174 -5.60 -5.01 18.03
CA THR A 174 -6.60 -6.02 17.67
C THR A 174 -6.12 -7.42 18.09
N ALA A 175 -7.05 -8.35 18.32
CA ALA A 175 -6.72 -9.70 18.75
C ALA A 175 -5.84 -10.46 17.74
N GLN A 176 -6.00 -10.14 16.45
CA GLN A 176 -5.23 -10.71 15.34
C GLN A 176 -4.83 -9.58 14.38
N PRO A 177 -3.73 -8.87 14.67
CA PRO A 177 -3.28 -7.80 13.79
C PRO A 177 -2.82 -8.38 12.46
N ASP A 178 -3.09 -7.65 11.38
CA ASP A 178 -2.62 -8.02 10.05
C ASP A 178 -1.07 -8.12 10.03
N PRO A 179 -0.49 -9.24 9.59
CA PRO A 179 0.96 -9.43 9.56
C PRO A 179 1.71 -8.36 8.76
N PHE A 180 1.10 -7.83 7.70
CA PHE A 180 1.67 -6.73 6.93
C PHE A 180 1.80 -5.48 7.80
N VAL A 181 0.79 -5.15 8.61
CA VAL A 181 0.82 -3.97 9.48
C VAL A 181 1.88 -4.13 10.58
N VAL A 182 2.04 -5.33 11.13
CA VAL A 182 3.12 -5.63 12.09
C VAL A 182 4.49 -5.39 11.43
N TYR A 183 4.71 -5.94 10.24
CA TYR A 183 5.96 -5.78 9.49
C TYR A 183 6.23 -4.32 9.09
N PHE A 184 5.22 -3.64 8.55
CA PHE A 184 5.25 -2.23 8.16
C PHE A 184 5.66 -1.33 9.33
N SER A 185 5.01 -1.53 10.47
CA SER A 185 5.29 -0.77 11.69
C SER A 185 6.70 -1.07 12.22
N ALA A 186 7.15 -2.33 12.17
CA ALA A 186 8.50 -2.72 12.56
C ALA A 186 9.57 -2.06 11.70
N LEU A 187 9.37 -1.97 10.38
CA LEU A 187 10.30 -1.30 9.48
C LEU A 187 10.33 0.21 9.72
N LEU A 188 9.17 0.87 9.69
CA LEU A 188 9.13 2.34 9.69
C LEU A 188 9.48 2.92 11.04
N LEU A 189 9.05 2.29 12.13
CA LEU A 189 9.53 2.67 13.44
C LEU A 189 10.98 2.19 13.58
N GLY A 190 11.36 0.98 13.17
CA GLY A 190 12.72 0.45 13.32
C GLY A 190 13.85 1.08 12.49
N ARG A 191 13.66 2.22 11.80
CA ARG A 191 14.68 2.88 10.92
C ARG A 191 15.03 2.06 9.67
N VAL A 192 14.08 1.29 9.14
CA VAL A 192 14.18 0.62 7.82
C VAL A 192 15.51 -0.15 7.67
N SER A 193 15.82 -0.96 8.67
CA SER A 193 17.05 -1.73 8.78
C SER A 193 16.75 -3.24 8.88
N PRO A 194 17.77 -4.12 8.87
CA PRO A 194 17.57 -5.54 9.17
C PRO A 194 16.87 -5.75 10.52
N LEU A 195 16.08 -6.82 10.62
CA LEU A 195 15.19 -7.06 11.77
C LEU A 195 15.86 -6.99 13.15
N PRO A 196 17.07 -7.52 13.39
CA PRO A 196 17.75 -7.36 14.69
C PRO A 196 17.97 -5.90 15.06
N ILE A 197 18.46 -5.10 14.11
CA ILE A 197 18.71 -3.66 14.30
C ILE A 197 17.40 -2.92 14.53
N ASN A 198 16.34 -3.25 13.78
CA ASN A 198 15.02 -2.66 14.01
C ASN A 198 14.54 -2.91 15.44
N LEU A 199 14.74 -4.12 16.00
CA LEU A 199 14.32 -4.45 17.35
C LEU A 199 15.06 -3.63 18.41
N ASP A 200 16.36 -3.42 18.25
CA ASP A 200 17.15 -2.58 19.16
C ASP A 200 16.68 -1.12 19.12
N ILE A 201 16.46 -0.61 17.91
CA ILE A 201 15.95 0.76 17.70
C ILE A 201 14.53 0.91 18.26
N LEU A 202 13.67 -0.08 18.07
CA LEU A 202 12.33 -0.11 18.65
C LEU A 202 12.39 -0.11 20.18
N HIS A 203 13.31 -0.88 20.79
CA HIS A 203 13.53 -0.89 22.23
C HIS A 203 13.98 0.46 22.77
N HIS A 204 14.89 1.12 22.06
CA HIS A 204 15.31 2.48 22.40
C HIS A 204 14.13 3.44 22.29
N ARG A 205 13.37 3.41 21.19
CA ARG A 205 12.24 4.32 20.96
C ARG A 205 11.10 4.12 21.95
N ALA A 206 10.86 2.89 22.36
CA ALA A 206 9.89 2.53 23.40
C ALA A 206 10.20 3.16 24.77
N ARG A 207 11.48 3.51 25.04
CA ARG A 207 11.95 4.00 26.35
C ARG A 207 12.55 5.41 26.33
N GLY A 208 12.87 5.94 25.15
CA GLY A 208 13.55 7.23 24.97
C GLY A 208 12.62 8.43 24.97
N ASP A 209 12.95 9.46 24.19
CA ASP A 209 12.24 10.76 24.19
C ASP A 209 11.23 10.93 23.05
N ALA A 210 10.92 9.84 22.33
CA ALA A 210 9.91 9.87 21.29
C ALA A 210 8.51 10.22 21.82
N ASP A 211 7.63 10.67 20.93
CA ASP A 211 6.22 10.90 21.25
C ASP A 211 5.54 9.67 21.88
N HIS A 212 4.55 9.90 22.75
CA HIS A 212 3.84 8.86 23.47
C HIS A 212 3.16 7.82 22.56
N ALA A 213 2.53 8.26 21.46
CA ALA A 213 1.89 7.34 20.51
C ALA A 213 2.93 6.42 19.85
N VAL A 214 4.11 6.98 19.55
CA VAL A 214 5.23 6.26 18.95
C VAL A 214 5.82 5.24 19.90
N LYS A 215 6.02 5.61 21.17
CA LYS A 215 6.47 4.69 22.24
C LYS A 215 5.54 3.50 22.41
N THR A 216 4.24 3.78 22.37
CA THR A 216 3.18 2.79 22.55
C THR A 216 3.14 1.81 21.38
N ALA A 217 3.11 2.34 20.15
CA ALA A 217 3.17 1.51 18.94
C ALA A 217 4.46 0.66 18.90
N ALA A 218 5.61 1.22 19.26
CA ALA A 218 6.88 0.49 19.31
C ALA A 218 6.83 -0.70 20.28
N HIS A 219 6.25 -0.53 21.48
CA HIS A 219 6.04 -1.62 22.43
C HIS A 219 5.17 -2.73 21.84
N MET A 220 4.06 -2.37 21.19
CA MET A 220 3.14 -3.33 20.57
C MET A 220 3.82 -4.12 19.44
N VAL A 221 4.59 -3.44 18.59
CA VAL A 221 5.37 -4.10 17.52
C VAL A 221 6.37 -5.10 18.08
N ILE A 222 7.15 -4.74 19.11
CA ILE A 222 8.12 -5.62 19.75
C ILE A 222 7.43 -6.90 20.24
N ARG A 223 6.27 -6.77 20.90
CA ARG A 223 5.49 -7.90 21.40
C ARG A 223 5.09 -8.85 20.27
N HIS A 224 4.57 -8.32 19.17
CA HIS A 224 4.12 -9.13 18.03
C HIS A 224 5.27 -9.80 17.27
N VAL A 225 6.36 -9.09 17.02
CA VAL A 225 7.54 -9.67 16.35
C VAL A 225 8.13 -10.82 17.17
N ARG A 226 8.17 -10.70 18.50
CA ARG A 226 8.63 -11.79 19.38
C ARG A 226 7.67 -12.98 19.37
N ALA A 227 6.37 -12.75 19.42
CA ALA A 227 5.37 -13.82 19.35
C ALA A 227 5.47 -14.61 18.03
N LEU A 228 5.66 -13.91 16.91
CA LEU A 228 5.87 -14.54 15.59
C LEU A 228 7.13 -15.41 15.57
N ARG A 229 8.25 -14.94 16.13
CA ARG A 229 9.50 -15.73 16.22
C ARG A 229 9.33 -17.00 17.06
N LEU A 230 8.69 -16.88 18.22
CA LEU A 230 8.43 -18.03 19.11
C LEU A 230 7.55 -19.09 18.43
N SER A 231 6.58 -18.67 17.59
CA SER A 231 5.74 -19.59 16.82
C SER A 231 6.53 -20.33 15.73
N THR A 232 7.50 -19.67 15.10
CA THR A 232 8.37 -20.28 14.08
C THR A 232 9.35 -21.29 14.70
N ASP A 233 9.92 -20.95 15.85
CA ASP A 233 10.86 -21.84 16.57
C ASP A 233 10.14 -23.06 17.16
N ALA A 234 8.87 -22.92 17.59
CA ALA A 234 8.05 -24.03 18.05
C ALA A 234 7.60 -24.99 16.93
N GLY A 235 7.52 -24.51 15.68
CA GLY A 235 7.24 -25.32 14.49
C GLY A 235 8.45 -26.08 13.96
N ALA A 236 9.66 -25.67 14.34
CA ALA A 236 10.93 -26.30 13.99
C ALA A 236 11.37 -27.33 15.04
N ALA A 237 10.53 -28.33 15.34
CA ALA A 237 11.00 -29.50 16.07
C ALA A 237 12.00 -30.27 15.18
N PRO A 238 13.23 -30.58 15.65
CA PRO A 238 14.19 -31.31 14.85
C PRO A 238 13.66 -32.73 14.60
N ALA A 239 13.68 -33.16 13.35
CA ALA A 239 13.49 -34.56 13.00
C ALA A 239 14.48 -35.39 13.82
N ARG A 240 13.96 -36.17 14.78
CA ARG A 240 14.76 -37.11 15.56
C ARG A 240 15.49 -38.02 14.58
N GLN A 241 16.81 -37.89 14.52
CA GLN A 241 17.70 -38.91 14.01
C GLN A 241 17.51 -40.17 14.86
N THR A 242 16.65 -41.09 14.42
CA THR A 242 16.78 -42.49 14.81
C THR A 242 17.93 -43.09 14.01
N LEU A 243 19.12 -43.00 14.59
CA LEU A 243 20.21 -43.93 14.31
C LEU A 243 19.73 -45.34 14.69
N ALA A 244 19.39 -46.16 13.69
CA ALA A 244 19.30 -47.59 13.87
C ALA A 244 20.67 -48.20 13.54
N THR A 245 21.45 -48.44 14.59
CA THR A 245 22.53 -49.42 14.57
C THR A 245 21.93 -50.82 14.64
N ARG A 246 21.99 -51.55 13.53
CA ARG A 246 22.41 -52.96 13.38
C ARG A 246 21.92 -53.53 12.05
#